data_AF-A0AAV4A4J5-F1
#
_entry.id   AF-A0AAV4A4J5-F1
#
_cell.length_a   1.000
_cell.length_b   1.000
_cell.length_c   1.000
_cell.angle_alpha   90.00
_cell.angle_beta   90.00
_cell.angle_gamma   90.00
#
_symmetry.space_group_name_H-M   'P 1'
#
loop_
_entity.id
_entity.type
_entity.pdbx_description
1 polymer ?
#
loop_
_entity_poly.entity_id
_entity_poly.type
_entity_poly.pdbx_seq_one_letter_code
_entity_poly.pdbx_strand_id
1 'polypeptide(L)'
;MNTFGPHKASRRWTWHNPDRKHHSQIDYILVKRRFHVNVNFAKTRSFPGADIGSDYDVWMMTFPLRLKKAKLQGKSRAKFDFEKLKDP
;
A
#
# COMPACT_ATOMS: atom_id res chain seq x y z
N MET A 1 -7.35 7.80 -2.74
CA MET A 1 -6.36 8.55 -1.94
C MET A 1 -7.02 8.96 -0.65
N ASN A 2 -6.37 8.72 0.49
CA ASN A 2 -6.86 9.06 1.83
C ASN A 2 -7.19 10.56 2.00
N THR A 3 -6.62 11.40 1.15
CA THR A 3 -6.86 12.85 1.10
C THR A 3 -8.12 13.26 0.33
N PHE A 4 -8.51 12.54 -0.74
CA PHE A 4 -9.53 13.01 -1.69
C PHE A 4 -10.93 12.44 -1.45
N GLY A 5 -11.08 11.49 -0.51
CA GLY A 5 -12.39 10.91 -0.17
C GLY A 5 -13.11 11.68 0.94
N PRO A 6 -14.46 11.59 1.03
CA PRO A 6 -15.25 12.16 2.11
C PRO A 6 -15.09 11.33 3.40
N HIS A 7 -13.91 11.41 4.02
CA HIS A 7 -13.60 10.71 5.27
C HIS A 7 -13.59 11.68 6.45
N LYS A 8 -14.14 11.23 7.59
CA LYS A 8 -14.02 11.97 8.86
C LYS A 8 -12.53 12.20 9.18
N ALA A 9 -12.20 13.29 9.88
CA ALA A 9 -10.82 13.58 10.27
C ALA A 9 -10.17 12.43 11.06
N SER A 10 -10.87 11.83 12.03
CA SER A 10 -10.38 10.66 12.79
C SER A 10 -10.09 9.44 11.94
N ARG A 11 -10.64 9.36 10.72
CA ARG A 11 -10.40 8.29 9.77
C ARG A 11 -9.29 8.58 8.79
N ARG A 12 -8.69 9.78 8.81
CA ARG A 12 -7.60 10.18 7.92
C ARG A 12 -6.22 9.78 8.44
N TRP A 13 -6.12 9.45 9.73
CA TRP A 13 -4.85 9.13 10.37
C TRP A 13 -4.40 7.73 9.97
N THR A 14 -3.09 7.54 9.89
CA THR A 14 -2.47 6.26 9.57
C THR A 14 -1.47 5.85 10.64
N TRP A 15 -1.03 6.79 11.47
CA TRP A 15 -0.08 6.56 12.56
C TRP A 15 -0.51 7.29 13.84
N HIS A 16 -0.28 6.64 14.97
CA HIS A 16 -0.61 7.09 16.31
C HIS A 16 0.67 7.11 17.15
N ASN A 17 0.96 8.22 17.81
CA ASN A 17 2.04 8.24 18.78
C ASN A 17 1.71 7.28 19.94
N PRO A 18 2.69 6.61 20.56
CA PRO A 18 2.50 5.81 21.77
C PRO A 18 1.70 6.52 22.87
N ASP A 19 1.80 7.85 22.98
CA ASP A 19 1.03 8.66 23.94
C ASP A 19 -0.46 8.80 23.60
N ARG A 20 -0.88 8.34 22.41
CA ARG A 20 -2.22 8.44 21.80
C ARG A 20 -2.80 9.85 21.70
N LYS A 21 -2.00 10.89 21.90
CA LYS A 21 -2.41 12.30 21.78
C LYS A 21 -2.13 12.85 20.40
N HIS A 22 -1.06 12.37 19.77
CA HIS A 22 -0.62 12.84 18.47
C HIS A 22 -0.95 11.81 17.40
N HIS A 23 -1.47 12.29 16.28
CA HIS A 23 -1.84 11.48 15.13
C HIS A 23 -1.27 12.09 13.86
N SER A 24 -0.91 11.25 12.89
CA SER A 24 -0.37 11.71 11.62
C SER A 24 -0.91 10.89 10.46
N GLN A 25 -0.89 11.50 9.27
CA GLN A 25 -1.22 10.87 8.00
C GLN A 25 0.08 10.77 7.19
N ILE A 26 0.79 9.65 7.32
CA ILE A 26 2.11 9.45 6.69
C ILE A 26 2.09 8.35 5.62
N ASP A 27 1.03 7.55 5.56
CA ASP A 27 0.89 6.46 4.60
C ASP A 27 -0.13 6.81 3.51
N TYR A 28 0.19 6.49 2.26
CA TYR A 28 -0.61 6.89 1.11
C TYR A 28 -0.70 5.77 0.08
N ILE A 29 -1.93 5.50 -0.37
CA ILE A 29 -2.16 4.71 -1.60
C ILE A 29 -2.30 5.70 -2.76
N LEU A 30 -1.26 5.77 -3.59
CA LEU A 30 -1.19 6.65 -4.76
C LEU A 30 -1.83 5.98 -5.98
N VAL A 31 -2.62 6.74 -6.74
CA VAL A 31 -3.27 6.29 -7.97
C VAL A 31 -2.92 7.25 -9.09
N LYS A 32 -2.50 6.73 -10.26
CA LYS A 32 -2.25 7.56 -11.45
C LYS A 32 -3.51 8.34 -11.81
N ARG A 33 -3.37 9.62 -12.17
CA ARG A 33 -4.49 10.52 -12.50
C ARG A 33 -5.49 9.92 -13.49
N ARG A 34 -5.03 9.22 -14.53
CA ARG A 34 -5.91 8.56 -15.53
C ARG A 34 -6.85 7.50 -14.94
N PHE A 35 -6.55 6.97 -13.77
CA PHE A 35 -7.36 5.96 -13.10
C PHE A 35 -8.07 6.49 -11.84
N HIS A 36 -7.94 7.78 -11.50
CA HIS A 36 -8.53 8.30 -10.27
C HIS A 36 -10.06 8.13 -10.22
N VAL A 37 -10.72 8.22 -11.39
CA VAL A 37 -12.17 8.03 -11.53
C VAL A 37 -12.64 6.62 -11.20
N ASN A 38 -11.74 5.63 -11.24
CA ASN A 38 -12.07 4.23 -10.92
C ASN A 38 -11.92 3.94 -9.42
N VAL A 39 -11.48 4.88 -8.59
CA VAL A 39 -11.40 4.66 -7.14
C VAL A 39 -12.80 4.62 -6.55
N ASN A 40 -13.15 3.52 -5.89
CA ASN A 40 -14.41 3.42 -5.17
C ASN A 40 -14.25 4.07 -3.77
N PHE A 41 -14.45 5.39 -3.73
CA PHE A 41 -14.34 6.18 -2.49
C PHE A 41 -15.34 5.74 -1.41
N ALA A 42 -16.55 5.33 -1.80
CA ALA A 42 -17.58 4.87 -0.85
C ALA A 42 -17.17 3.57 -0.12
N LYS A 43 -16.42 2.69 -0.78
CA LYS A 43 -15.89 1.44 -0.20
C LYS A 43 -14.48 1.59 0.40
N THR A 44 -13.86 2.76 0.26
CA THR A 44 -12.56 3.07 0.88
C THR A 44 -12.77 3.38 2.35
N ARG A 45 -12.01 2.72 3.23
CA ARG A 45 -12.18 2.84 4.67
C ARG A 45 -10.86 2.63 5.42
N SER A 46 -10.73 3.36 6.52
CA SER A 46 -9.75 3.08 7.56
C SER A 46 -10.38 2.27 8.69
N PHE A 47 -9.55 1.55 9.42
CA PHE A 47 -9.94 0.75 10.57
C PHE A 47 -9.16 1.22 11.81
N PRO A 48 -9.67 2.28 12.48
CA PRO A 48 -9.06 2.77 13.71
C PRO A 48 -9.02 1.71 14.79
N GLY A 49 -7.84 1.47 15.37
CA GLY A 49 -7.66 0.49 16.46
C GLY A 49 -7.82 -0.97 16.02
N ALA A 50 -7.58 -1.26 14.74
CA ALA A 50 -7.46 -2.64 14.29
C ALA A 50 -6.34 -3.36 15.08
N ASP A 51 -6.59 -4.61 15.49
CA ASP A 51 -5.61 -5.42 16.20
C ASP A 51 -4.54 -5.95 15.23
N ILE A 52 -3.57 -5.08 14.94
CA ILE A 52 -2.45 -5.37 14.03
C ILE A 52 -1.10 -5.35 14.74
N GLY A 53 -1.08 -5.20 16.07
CA GLY A 53 0.15 -5.15 16.87
C GLY A 53 1.09 -3.99 16.50
N SER A 54 0.55 -2.87 16.02
CA SER A 54 1.31 -1.72 15.54
C SER A 54 0.59 -0.42 15.85
N ASP A 55 1.35 0.68 15.90
CA ASP A 55 0.87 2.05 16.10
C ASP A 55 0.15 2.64 14.86
N TYR A 56 -0.15 1.79 13.88
CA TYR A 56 -0.73 2.18 12.60
C TYR A 56 -2.20 1.77 12.50
N ASP A 57 -2.97 2.61 11.81
CA ASP A 57 -4.34 2.28 11.41
C ASP A 57 -4.33 1.58 10.05
N VAL A 58 -5.08 0.48 9.93
CA VAL A 58 -5.21 -0.22 8.65
C VAL A 58 -6.05 0.62 7.69
N TRP A 59 -5.57 0.73 6.46
CA TRP A 59 -6.26 1.40 5.38
C TRP A 59 -6.55 0.47 4.22
N MET A 60 -7.80 0.52 3.75
CA MET A 60 -8.25 -0.28 2.62
C MET A 60 -8.91 0.61 1.59
N MET A 61 -8.34 0.62 0.38
CA MET A 61 -8.92 1.27 -0.78
C MET A 61 -9.49 0.21 -1.71
N THR A 62 -10.75 0.36 -2.11
CA THR A 62 -11.35 -0.47 -3.14
C THR A 62 -11.15 0.20 -4.50
N PHE A 63 -10.51 -0.51 -5.42
CA PHE A 63 -10.17 0.01 -6.74
C PHE A 63 -10.41 -1.09 -7.78
N PRO A 64 -11.54 -1.05 -8.53
CA PRO A 64 -11.80 -1.99 -9.61
C PRO A 64 -10.81 -1.75 -10.75
N LEU A 65 -10.06 -2.78 -11.11
CA LEU A 65 -9.10 -2.71 -12.20
C LEU A 65 -9.06 -4.03 -12.99
N ARG A 66 -8.83 -3.91 -14.29
CA ARG A 66 -8.52 -5.06 -15.15
C ARG A 66 -7.04 -5.02 -15.49
N LEU A 67 -6.26 -5.93 -14.92
CA LEU A 67 -4.83 -6.05 -15.21
C LEU A 67 -4.63 -6.67 -16.59
N LYS A 68 -3.61 -6.19 -17.31
CA LYS A 68 -3.08 -6.89 -18.48
C LYS A 68 -2.25 -8.07 -17.99
N LYS A 69 -2.25 -9.18 -18.74
CA LYS A 69 -1.34 -10.30 -18.48
C LYS A 69 0.09 -9.77 -18.55
N ALA A 70 0.83 -9.91 -17.45
CA ALA A 70 2.26 -9.63 -17.46
C ALA A 70 2.93 -10.66 -18.37
N LYS A 71 3.64 -10.20 -19.40
CA LYS A 71 4.62 -11.04 -20.08
C LYS A 71 5.78 -11.15 -19.10
N LEU A 72 5.81 -12.22 -18.32
CA LEU A 72 7.04 -12.60 -17.64
C LEU A 72 8.05 -12.79 -18.77
N GLN A 73 9.04 -11.89 -18.89
CA GLN A 73 10.24 -12.23 -19.63
C GLN A 73 10.69 -13.55 -19.02
N GLY A 74 10.76 -14.61 -19.83
CA GLY A 74 11.07 -15.94 -19.34
C GLY A 74 12.27 -15.81 -18.41
N LYS A 75 12.20 -16.38 -17.20
CA LYS A 75 13.31 -16.37 -16.27
C LYS A 75 14.53 -16.81 -17.08
N SER A 76 15.43 -15.90 -17.43
CA SER A 76 16.75 -16.35 -17.83
C SER A 76 17.23 -17.07 -16.58
N ARG A 77 17.51 -18.37 -16.70
CA ARG A 77 18.27 -19.01 -15.64
C ARG A 77 19.49 -18.12 -15.46
N ALA A 78 19.62 -17.51 -14.29
CA ALA A 78 20.85 -16.84 -13.93
C ALA A 78 21.94 -17.89 -14.14
N LYS A 79 22.78 -17.69 -15.15
CA LYS A 79 23.97 -18.52 -15.34
C LYS A 79 24.92 -18.06 -14.25
N PHE A 80 24.98 -18.84 -13.19
CA PHE A 80 26.00 -18.66 -12.17
C PHE A 80 27.33 -19.14 -12.75
N ASP A 81 28.35 -18.31 -12.62
CA ASP A 81 29.71 -18.66 -12.96
C ASP A 81 30.33 -19.41 -11.79
N PHE A 82 30.26 -20.75 -11.84
CA PHE A 82 30.75 -21.62 -10.78
C PHE A 82 32.28 -21.67 -10.71
N GLU A 83 33.01 -21.15 -11.71
CA GLU A 83 34.48 -21.05 -11.63
C GLU A 83 34.91 -20.06 -10.54
N LYS A 84 34.07 -19.08 -10.22
CA LYS A 84 34.30 -18.13 -9.12
C LYS A 84 34.01 -18.70 -7.73
N LEU A 85 33.49 -19.92 -7.65
CA LEU A 85 33.18 -20.62 -6.39
C LEU A 85 34.22 -21.69 -6.04
N LYS A 86 35.24 -21.88 -6.88
CA LYS A 86 36.35 -22.76 -6.54
C LYS A 86 37.29 -21.99 -5.61
N ASP A 87 37.55 -22.54 -4.43
CA ASP A 87 38.61 -22.04 -3.55
C ASP A 87 39.97 -22.20 -4.24
N PRO A 88 40.91 -21.25 -4.03
CA PRO A 88 42.24 -21.29 -4.64
C PRO A 88 43.10 -22.48 -4.19
#